data_AF-Q6XI28-F1
#
_entry.id   AF-Q6XI28-F1
#
_cell.length_a   1.000
_cell.length_b   1.000
_cell.length_c   1.000
_cell.angle_alpha   90.00
_cell.angle_beta   90.00
_cell.angle_gamma   90.00
#
_symmetry.space_group_name_H-M   'P 1'
#
loop_
_entity.id
_entity.type
_entity.pdbx_description
1 polymer ?
#
loop_
_entity_poly.entity_id
_entity_poly.type
_entity_poly.pdbx_seq_one_letter_code
_entity_poly.pdbx_strand_id
1 'polypeptide(L)'
;MGGKYKIVMVRHGESEWNQKNQFCGWYDANLSEKGQEEALAAGKAVKDAGLEFDVAHTSVLTRAQVTLASILKASGHKEIPIQKTWRLNERHYGGLTGLNKAETAAKYGEAQVQIWRRSFDTPPPPMEPGHPYYDNIVKDARYADGPKPEEFPQFESLKLTIERT
;
A
#
# COMPACT_ATOMS: atom_id res chain seq x y z
N MET A 1 -23.07 -13.70 -24.38
CA MET A 1 -23.66 -13.25 -23.09
C MET A 1 -22.49 -12.93 -22.16
N GLY A 2 -22.40 -11.71 -21.62
CA GLY A 2 -21.36 -11.39 -20.63
C GLY A 2 -21.72 -12.05 -19.29
N GLY A 3 -20.83 -12.89 -18.76
CA GLY A 3 -20.99 -13.45 -17.42
C GLY A 3 -20.90 -12.37 -16.33
N LYS A 4 -21.48 -12.63 -15.16
CA LYS A 4 -21.23 -11.81 -13.96
C LYS A 4 -19.92 -12.30 -13.32
N TYR A 5 -18.99 -11.38 -13.11
CA TYR A 5 -17.73 -11.65 -12.40
C TYR A 5 -17.79 -11.03 -11.00
N LYS A 6 -17.10 -11.67 -10.04
CA LYS A 6 -16.94 -11.15 -8.67
C LYS A 6 -15.46 -10.95 -8.41
N ILE A 7 -15.10 -9.74 -7.98
CA ILE A 7 -13.74 -9.38 -7.58
C ILE A 7 -13.78 -8.98 -6.11
N VAL A 8 -12.80 -9.43 -5.35
CA VAL A 8 -12.64 -9.08 -3.93
C VAL A 8 -11.36 -8.27 -3.77
N MET A 9 -11.47 -7.09 -3.16
CA MET A 9 -10.35 -6.21 -2.88
C MET A 9 -10.24 -6.02 -1.37
N VAL A 10 -9.02 -6.07 -0.84
CA VAL A 10 -8.74 -5.90 0.58
C VAL A 10 -7.57 -4.94 0.73
N ARG A 11 -7.74 -3.90 1.54
CA ARG A 11 -6.62 -3.09 2.02
C ARG A 11 -5.90 -3.87 3.12
N HIS A 12 -4.57 -3.82 3.12
CA HIS A 12 -3.76 -4.44 4.16
C HIS A 12 -4.20 -4.00 5.58
N GLY A 13 -3.96 -4.85 6.59
CA GLY A 13 -4.20 -4.50 7.99
C GLY A 13 -3.30 -3.35 8.45
N GLU A 14 -3.56 -2.80 9.63
CA GLU A 14 -2.79 -1.69 10.21
C GLU A 14 -1.27 -1.95 10.17
N SER A 15 -0.49 -1.00 9.64
CA SER A 15 0.97 -1.06 9.68
C SER A 15 1.54 -0.43 10.95
N GLU A 16 2.78 -0.75 11.31
CA GLU A 16 3.50 -0.09 12.42
C GLU A 16 3.51 1.44 12.28
N TRP A 17 3.61 1.93 11.04
CA TRP A 17 3.58 3.38 10.75
C TRP A 17 2.17 3.95 10.77
N ASN A 18 1.14 3.15 10.49
CA ASN A 18 -0.24 3.58 10.71
C ASN A 18 -0.51 3.78 12.21
N GLN A 19 -0.05 2.85 13.04
CA GLN A 19 -0.13 2.94 14.50
C GLN A 19 0.58 4.19 15.03
N LYS A 20 1.76 4.53 14.50
CA LYS A 20 2.51 5.76 14.82
C LYS A 20 1.97 7.03 14.16
N ASN A 21 0.85 6.93 13.44
CA ASN A 21 0.23 8.01 12.68
C ASN A 21 1.17 8.69 11.65
N GLN A 22 2.10 7.92 11.05
CA GLN A 22 3.06 8.39 10.04
C GLN A 22 2.54 8.18 8.61
N PHE A 23 3.04 8.98 7.67
CA PHE A 23 2.86 8.73 6.23
C PHE A 23 3.78 7.60 5.78
N CYS A 24 3.21 6.45 5.41
CA CYS A 24 3.98 5.26 5.00
C CYS A 24 4.35 5.29 3.51
N GLY A 25 3.36 5.35 2.63
CA GLY A 25 3.60 5.35 1.17
C GLY A 25 4.42 4.15 0.73
N TRP A 26 5.51 4.39 0.00
CA TRP A 26 6.37 3.33 -0.51
C TRP A 26 7.41 2.82 0.50
N TYR A 27 7.49 3.41 1.69
CA TYR A 27 8.27 2.81 2.77
C TYR A 27 7.66 1.44 3.15
N ASP A 28 8.51 0.44 3.31
CA ASP A 28 8.08 -0.93 3.58
C ASP A 28 7.89 -1.22 5.07
N ALA A 29 6.89 -0.58 5.68
CA ALA A 29 6.51 -0.92 7.05
C ALA A 29 5.84 -2.29 7.13
N ASN A 30 6.13 -3.03 8.21
CA ASN A 30 5.44 -4.26 8.58
C ASN A 30 4.00 -4.00 9.08
N LEU A 31 3.21 -5.06 9.17
CA LEU A 31 1.94 -5.04 9.91
C LEU A 31 2.21 -4.89 11.41
N SER A 32 1.37 -4.12 12.10
CA SER A 32 1.31 -4.17 13.57
C SER A 32 0.69 -5.51 14.02
N GLU A 33 0.77 -5.84 15.30
CA GLU A 33 0.08 -7.01 15.87
C GLU A 33 -1.42 -7.00 15.53
N LYS A 34 -2.06 -5.84 15.72
CA LYS A 34 -3.44 -5.59 15.32
C LYS A 34 -3.66 -5.81 13.81
N GLY A 35 -2.74 -5.34 12.97
CA GLY A 35 -2.83 -5.56 11.52
C GLY A 35 -2.75 -7.05 11.12
N GLN A 36 -2.02 -7.87 11.89
CA GLN A 36 -2.00 -9.31 11.69
C GLN A 36 -3.34 -9.95 12.08
N GLU A 37 -3.94 -9.53 13.18
CA GLU A 37 -5.28 -9.96 13.60
C GLU A 37 -6.36 -9.59 12.57
N GLU A 38 -6.31 -8.36 12.03
CA GLU A 38 -7.21 -7.89 10.96
C GLU A 38 -7.10 -8.76 9.70
N ALA A 39 -5.88 -9.14 9.31
CA ALA A 39 -5.67 -10.01 8.15
C ALA A 39 -6.20 -11.43 8.38
N LEU A 40 -6.06 -11.99 9.59
CA LEU A 40 -6.63 -13.27 9.96
C LEU A 40 -8.17 -13.23 9.98
N ALA A 41 -8.75 -12.16 10.51
CA ALA A 41 -10.19 -11.94 10.52
C ALA A 41 -10.76 -11.85 9.10
N ALA A 42 -10.06 -11.15 8.19
CA ALA A 42 -10.43 -11.11 6.78
C ALA A 42 -10.41 -12.50 6.12
N GLY A 43 -9.40 -13.32 6.42
CA GLY A 43 -9.34 -14.71 5.94
C GLY A 43 -10.47 -15.59 6.48
N LYS A 44 -10.84 -15.43 7.74
CA LYS A 44 -12.03 -16.09 8.32
C LYS A 44 -13.32 -15.65 7.61
N ALA A 45 -13.48 -14.35 7.33
CA ALA A 45 -14.65 -13.84 6.62
C ALA A 45 -14.75 -14.40 5.18
N VAL A 46 -13.62 -14.53 4.48
CA VAL A 46 -13.55 -15.19 3.16
C VAL A 46 -14.04 -16.64 3.25
N LYS A 47 -13.55 -17.39 4.25
CA LYS A 47 -13.95 -18.77 4.48
C LYS A 47 -15.45 -18.91 4.77
N ASP A 48 -15.94 -18.11 5.71
CA ASP A 48 -17.33 -18.15 6.16
C ASP A 48 -18.29 -17.78 5.02
N ALA A 49 -17.83 -16.98 4.06
CA ALA A 49 -18.58 -16.60 2.86
C ALA A 49 -18.50 -17.64 1.71
N GLY A 50 -17.71 -18.72 1.86
CA GLY A 50 -17.52 -19.73 0.82
C GLY A 50 -16.93 -19.16 -0.48
N LEU A 51 -16.04 -18.16 -0.35
CA LEU A 51 -15.39 -17.53 -1.48
C LEU A 51 -14.18 -18.35 -1.91
N GLU A 52 -14.14 -18.71 -3.19
CA GLU A 52 -13.01 -19.38 -3.84
C GLU A 52 -12.31 -18.42 -4.81
N PHE A 53 -10.98 -18.53 -4.93
CA PHE A 53 -10.18 -17.68 -5.81
C PHE A 53 -9.27 -18.49 -6.72
N ASP A 54 -9.19 -18.09 -7.98
CA ASP A 54 -8.31 -18.71 -8.98
C ASP A 54 -6.93 -18.03 -9.07
N VAL A 55 -6.85 -16.75 -8.70
CA VAL A 55 -5.64 -15.92 -8.78
C VAL A 55 -5.69 -14.82 -7.73
N ALA A 56 -4.54 -14.44 -7.20
CA ALA A 56 -4.40 -13.29 -6.32
C ALA A 56 -3.40 -12.28 -6.87
N HIS A 57 -3.63 -11.00 -6.54
CA HIS A 57 -2.76 -9.89 -6.90
C HIS A 57 -2.37 -9.12 -5.65
N THR A 58 -1.14 -8.62 -5.59
CA THR A 58 -0.67 -7.79 -4.48
C THR A 58 0.40 -6.80 -4.94
N SER A 59 0.63 -5.78 -4.12
CA SER A 59 1.75 -4.85 -4.28
C SER A 59 3.10 -5.51 -3.97
N VAL A 60 4.21 -4.82 -4.22
CA VAL A 60 5.53 -5.29 -3.77
C VAL A 60 5.83 -4.94 -2.30
N LEU A 61 4.87 -4.35 -1.57
CA LEU A 61 5.02 -3.97 -0.16
C LEU A 61 4.67 -5.15 0.76
N THR A 62 5.53 -5.43 1.73
CA THR A 62 5.48 -6.59 2.61
C THR A 62 4.15 -6.68 3.35
N ARG A 63 3.64 -5.57 3.88
CA ARG A 63 2.33 -5.52 4.58
C ARG A 63 1.15 -6.04 3.74
N ALA A 64 1.13 -5.77 2.44
CA ALA A 64 0.08 -6.27 1.55
C ALA A 64 0.29 -7.76 1.24
N GLN A 65 1.55 -8.19 1.07
CA GLN A 65 1.89 -9.60 0.85
C GLN A 65 1.57 -10.47 2.06
N VAL A 66 1.90 -10.01 3.28
CA VAL A 66 1.59 -10.70 4.53
C VAL A 66 0.07 -10.75 4.76
N THR A 67 -0.64 -9.66 4.46
CA THR A 67 -2.12 -9.67 4.54
C THR A 67 -2.71 -10.72 3.61
N LEU A 68 -2.29 -10.74 2.34
CA LEU A 68 -2.74 -11.75 1.38
C LEU A 68 -2.44 -13.17 1.86
N ALA A 69 -1.19 -13.42 2.29
CA ALA A 69 -0.79 -14.74 2.78
C ALA A 69 -1.63 -15.21 3.98
N SER A 70 -1.92 -14.32 4.92
CA SER A 70 -2.80 -14.61 6.06
C SER A 70 -4.23 -14.92 5.63
N ILE A 71 -4.77 -14.16 4.68
CA ILE A 71 -6.11 -14.40 4.13
C ILE A 71 -6.19 -15.78 3.48
N LEU A 72 -5.26 -16.12 2.58
CA LEU A 72 -5.25 -17.42 1.89
C LEU A 72 -5.09 -18.58 2.87
N LYS A 73 -4.17 -18.45 3.84
CA LYS A 73 -3.96 -19.46 4.88
C LYS A 73 -5.20 -19.68 5.75
N ALA A 74 -5.82 -18.62 6.25
CA ALA A 74 -6.97 -18.72 7.15
C ALA A 74 -8.25 -19.15 6.42
N SER A 75 -8.38 -18.83 5.12
CA SER A 75 -9.47 -19.31 4.28
C SER A 75 -9.30 -20.73 3.76
N GLY A 76 -8.09 -21.31 3.87
CA GLY A 76 -7.80 -22.68 3.46
C GLY A 76 -7.41 -22.82 1.99
N HIS A 77 -7.23 -21.71 1.27
CA HIS A 77 -6.71 -21.72 -0.10
C HIS A 77 -5.26 -22.19 -0.09
N LYS A 78 -4.94 -23.13 -0.98
CA LYS A 78 -3.58 -23.62 -1.19
C LYS A 78 -3.16 -23.32 -2.62
N GLU A 79 -1.96 -22.77 -2.78
CA GLU A 79 -1.22 -22.78 -4.05
C GLU A 79 -1.91 -22.09 -5.24
N ILE A 80 -2.65 -20.99 -5.00
CA ILE A 80 -3.13 -20.14 -6.10
C ILE A 80 -1.98 -19.25 -6.63
N PRO A 81 -1.91 -18.95 -7.93
CA PRO A 81 -0.94 -18.02 -8.47
C PRO A 81 -1.06 -16.62 -7.83
N ILE A 82 0.07 -16.07 -7.38
CA ILE A 82 0.16 -14.71 -6.82
C ILE A 82 0.97 -13.83 -7.75
N GLN A 83 0.33 -12.80 -8.30
CA GLN A 83 0.96 -11.79 -9.14
C GLN A 83 1.33 -10.57 -8.30
N LYS A 84 2.63 -10.21 -8.28
CA LYS A 84 3.14 -9.05 -7.56
C LYS A 84 3.46 -7.94 -8.55
N THR A 85 3.08 -6.70 -8.24
CA THR A 85 3.45 -5.55 -9.06
C THR A 85 3.54 -4.27 -8.25
N TRP A 86 4.55 -3.44 -8.53
CA TRP A 86 4.67 -2.12 -7.93
C TRP A 86 3.52 -1.19 -8.33
N ARG A 87 2.82 -1.50 -9.44
CA ARG A 87 1.62 -0.77 -9.89
C ARG A 87 0.45 -0.84 -8.90
N LEU A 88 0.47 -1.82 -7.98
CA LEU A 88 -0.47 -1.93 -6.87
C LEU A 88 0.07 -1.34 -5.56
N ASN A 89 1.25 -0.71 -5.55
CA ASN A 89 1.75 0.00 -4.38
C ASN A 89 0.79 1.12 -3.98
N GLU A 90 0.77 1.41 -2.69
CA GLU A 90 0.15 2.61 -2.12
C GLU A 90 0.67 3.88 -2.82
N ARG A 91 -0.08 4.98 -2.72
CA ARG A 91 0.37 6.30 -3.17
C ARG A 91 1.75 6.67 -2.59
N HIS A 92 2.68 7.13 -3.43
CA HIS A 92 3.97 7.68 -2.98
C HIS A 92 3.76 9.05 -2.31
N TYR A 93 3.94 9.11 -0.99
CA TYR A 93 3.74 10.35 -0.21
C TYR A 93 4.91 11.34 -0.34
N GLY A 94 5.93 11.00 -1.12
CA GLY A 94 7.07 11.88 -1.40
C GLY A 94 7.76 12.35 -0.13
N GLY A 95 8.05 13.64 -0.05
CA GLY A 95 8.72 14.28 1.08
C GLY A 95 7.91 14.25 2.39
N LEU A 96 6.65 13.79 2.38
CA LEU A 96 5.89 13.57 3.62
C LEU A 96 6.20 12.23 4.28
N THR A 97 6.88 11.31 3.58
CA THR A 97 7.13 9.95 4.06
C THR A 97 7.88 9.95 5.40
N GLY A 98 7.33 9.26 6.40
CA GLY A 98 7.88 9.19 7.76
C GLY A 98 7.45 10.30 8.70
N LEU A 99 6.88 11.40 8.19
CA LEU A 99 6.33 12.46 9.04
C LEU A 99 5.07 12.00 9.76
N ASN A 100 4.89 12.43 11.01
CA ASN A 100 3.64 12.24 11.74
C ASN A 100 2.56 13.18 11.18
N LYS A 101 1.36 12.66 10.94
CA LYS A 101 0.26 13.42 10.32
C LYS A 101 -0.25 14.56 11.20
N ALA A 102 -0.26 14.39 12.52
CA ALA A 102 -0.71 15.42 13.45
C ALA A 102 0.32 16.56 13.53
N GLU A 103 1.60 16.24 13.62
CA GLU A 103 2.68 17.23 13.60
C GLU A 103 2.74 17.97 12.26
N THR A 104 2.54 17.25 11.16
CA THR A 104 2.46 17.84 9.81
C THR A 104 1.27 18.80 9.71
N ALA A 105 0.12 18.45 10.30
CA ALA A 105 -1.04 19.32 10.34
C ALA A 105 -0.81 20.55 11.22
N ALA A 106 -0.11 20.42 12.34
CA ALA A 106 0.28 21.56 13.18
C ALA A 106 1.22 22.52 12.45
N LYS A 107 2.14 21.99 11.62
CA LYS A 107 3.12 22.80 10.88
C LYS A 107 2.55 23.46 9.61
N TYR A 108 1.76 22.74 8.84
CA TYR A 108 1.30 23.17 7.50
C TYR A 108 -0.20 23.49 7.44
N GLY A 109 -0.95 23.27 8.52
CA GLY A 109 -2.40 23.42 8.59
C GLY A 109 -3.15 22.16 8.18
N GLU A 110 -4.27 21.90 8.87
CA GLU A 110 -5.11 20.72 8.62
C GLU A 110 -5.67 20.70 7.19
N ALA A 111 -6.09 21.86 6.66
CA ALA A 111 -6.61 21.97 5.31
C ALA A 111 -5.57 21.52 4.26
N GLN A 112 -4.32 21.94 4.41
CA GLN A 112 -3.24 21.55 3.51
C GLN A 112 -2.94 20.06 3.58
N VAL A 113 -2.91 19.48 4.80
CA VAL A 113 -2.71 18.04 4.98
C VAL A 113 -3.88 17.23 4.41
N GLN A 114 -5.12 17.72 4.53
CA GLN A 114 -6.27 17.09 3.91
C GLN A 114 -6.18 17.13 2.38
N ILE A 115 -5.74 18.25 1.79
CA ILE A 115 -5.48 18.34 0.34
C ILE A 115 -4.46 17.28 -0.07
N TRP A 116 -3.30 17.21 0.57
CA TRP A 116 -2.30 16.18 0.24
C TRP A 116 -2.80 14.76 0.43
N ARG A 117 -3.73 14.51 1.36
CA ARG A 117 -4.27 13.16 1.63
C ARG A 117 -5.43 12.76 0.74
N ARG A 118 -6.27 13.70 0.33
CA ARG A 118 -7.58 13.41 -0.28
C ARG A 118 -7.84 14.11 -1.61
N SER A 119 -7.02 15.10 -1.99
CA SER A 119 -7.13 15.70 -3.30
C SER A 119 -6.84 14.67 -4.38
N PHE A 120 -7.63 14.73 -5.45
CA PHE A 120 -7.49 13.85 -6.59
C PHE A 120 -6.21 14.14 -7.38
N ASP A 121 -5.96 15.42 -7.67
CA ASP A 121 -4.90 15.85 -8.60
C ASP A 121 -3.69 16.47 -7.92
N THR A 122 -3.82 16.91 -6.66
CA THR A 122 -2.75 17.65 -5.97
C THR A 122 -1.76 16.69 -5.30
N PRO A 123 -0.49 16.62 -5.76
CA PRO A 123 0.51 15.76 -5.15
C PRO A 123 1.08 16.37 -3.84
N PRO A 124 1.69 15.54 -2.98
CA PRO A 124 2.56 16.03 -1.92
C PRO A 124 3.89 16.55 -2.50
N PRO A 125 4.73 17.23 -1.68
CA PRO A 125 6.09 17.58 -2.10
C PRO A 125 6.90 16.35 -2.55
N PRO A 126 7.82 16.50 -3.52
CA PRO A 126 8.72 15.42 -3.94
C PRO A 126 9.60 14.91 -2.81
N MET A 127 9.98 13.63 -2.90
CA MET A 127 11.08 13.09 -2.09
C MET A 127 12.41 13.45 -2.75
N GLU A 128 13.23 14.23 -2.06
CA GLU A 128 14.57 14.60 -2.54
C GLU A 128 15.62 13.53 -2.14
N PRO A 129 16.75 13.41 -2.86
CA PRO A 129 17.82 12.46 -2.54
C PRO A 129 18.38 12.56 -1.11
N GLY A 130 18.29 13.73 -0.48
CA GLY A 130 18.70 13.93 0.91
C GLY A 130 17.67 13.50 1.96
N HIS A 131 16.50 12.99 1.56
CA HIS A 131 15.45 12.57 2.47
C HIS A 131 15.87 11.31 3.26
N PRO A 132 15.58 11.21 4.57
CA PRO A 132 16.08 10.11 5.42
C PRO A 132 15.71 8.70 4.93
N TYR A 133 14.60 8.57 4.21
CA TYR A 133 14.09 7.30 3.68
C TYR A 133 14.31 7.11 2.17
N TYR A 134 15.01 8.03 1.50
CA TYR A 134 15.20 7.98 0.04
C TYR A 134 15.89 6.68 -0.39
N ASP A 135 17.05 6.40 0.20
CA ASP A 135 17.84 5.22 -0.12
C ASP A 135 17.12 3.91 0.26
N ASN A 136 16.33 3.92 1.34
CA ASN A 136 15.53 2.76 1.73
C ASN A 136 14.44 2.39 0.72
N ILE A 137 14.03 3.34 -0.12
CA ILE A 137 12.97 3.12 -1.13
C ILE A 137 13.61 2.90 -2.49
N VAL A 138 14.47 3.82 -2.94
CA VAL A 138 15.01 3.83 -4.31
C VAL A 138 16.03 2.70 -4.54
N LYS A 139 16.79 2.31 -3.50
CA LYS A 139 17.79 1.23 -3.60
C LYS A 139 17.26 -0.13 -3.13
N ASP A 140 15.96 -0.23 -2.83
CA ASP A 140 15.38 -1.49 -2.35
C ASP A 140 15.33 -2.52 -3.48
N ALA A 141 15.87 -3.71 -3.21
CA ALA A 141 15.96 -4.81 -4.18
C ALA A 141 14.59 -5.26 -4.73
N ARG A 142 13.48 -4.96 -4.05
CA ARG A 142 12.13 -5.26 -4.56
C ARG A 142 11.79 -4.57 -5.87
N TYR A 143 12.49 -3.48 -6.20
CA TYR A 143 12.28 -2.70 -7.42
C TYR A 143 13.26 -3.08 -8.54
N ALA A 144 14.00 -4.19 -8.39
CA ALA A 144 14.95 -4.65 -9.40
C ALA A 144 14.31 -4.90 -10.78
N ASP A 145 13.05 -5.37 -10.80
CA ASP A 145 12.27 -5.63 -12.02
C ASP A 145 11.40 -4.42 -12.44
N GLY A 146 11.57 -3.28 -11.78
CA GLY A 146 10.86 -2.05 -12.05
C GLY A 146 10.22 -1.40 -10.82
N PRO A 147 9.78 -0.14 -10.91
CA PRO A 147 9.70 0.69 -12.12
C PRO A 147 11.06 1.04 -12.73
N LYS A 148 11.10 1.33 -14.03
CA LYS A 148 12.30 1.91 -14.66
C LYS A 148 12.64 3.24 -13.99
N PRO A 149 13.90 3.71 -14.03
CA PRO A 149 14.28 4.98 -13.42
C PRO A 149 13.38 6.17 -13.79
N GLU A 150 12.87 6.21 -15.03
CA GLU A 150 11.99 7.27 -15.53
C GLU A 150 10.54 7.14 -15.03
N GLU A 151 10.13 5.93 -14.63
CA GLU A 151 8.80 5.62 -14.11
C GLU A 151 8.77 5.62 -12.57
N PHE A 152 9.92 5.74 -11.90
CA PHE A 152 10.02 5.71 -10.44
C PHE A 152 9.50 7.03 -9.85
N PRO A 153 8.33 7.04 -9.18
CA PRO A 153 7.73 8.28 -8.73
C PRO A 153 8.45 8.83 -7.49
N GLN A 154 8.74 10.13 -7.50
CA GLN A 154 9.21 10.83 -6.29
C GLN A 154 8.05 11.31 -5.40
N PHE A 155 6.84 11.32 -5.94
CA PHE A 155 5.58 11.68 -5.30
C PHE A 155 4.43 11.26 -6.21
N GLU A 156 3.23 11.14 -5.66
CA GLU A 156 2.05 10.87 -6.47
C GLU A 156 0.84 11.68 -5.95
N SER A 157 -0.01 12.15 -6.86
CA SER A 157 -1.42 12.43 -6.57
C SER A 157 -2.24 11.15 -6.68
N LEU A 158 -3.51 11.17 -6.26
CA LEU A 158 -4.39 10.01 -6.49
C LEU A 158 -4.55 9.74 -7.99
N LYS A 159 -4.60 10.80 -8.82
CA LYS A 159 -4.62 10.71 -10.28
C LYS A 159 -3.40 9.99 -10.83
N LEU A 160 -2.19 10.39 -10.43
CA LEU A 160 -0.95 9.75 -10.88
C LEU A 160 -0.88 8.27 -10.46
N THR A 161 -1.34 7.96 -9.24
CA THR A 161 -1.44 6.57 -8.77
C THR A 161 -2.40 5.75 -9.63
N ILE A 162 -3.55 6.30 -10.03
CA ILE A 162 -4.48 5.60 -10.93
C ILE A 162 -3.89 5.41 -12.32
N GLU A 163 -3.18 6.41 -12.87
CA GLU A 163 -2.58 6.32 -14.22
C GLU A 163 -1.54 5.21 -14.34
N ARG A 164 -0.88 4.83 -13.24
CA ARG A 164 0.08 3.72 -13.23
C ARG A 164 -0.50 2.36 -12.80
N THR A 165 -1.68 2.30 -12.19
CA THR A 165 -2.29 1.05 -11.68
C THR A 165 -2.94 0.28 -12.82
#